data_AF-A0A1W2E2E2-F1
#
_entry.id   AF-A0A1W2E2E2-F1
#
_cell.length_a   1.000
_cell.length_b   1.000
_cell.length_c   1.000
_cell.angle_alpha   90.00
_cell.angle_beta   90.00
_cell.angle_gamma   90.00
#
_symmetry.space_group_name_H-M   'P 1'
#
loop_
_entity.id
_entity.type
_entity.pdbx_description
1 polymer ?
#
loop_
_entity_poly.entity_id
_entity_poly.type
_entity_poly.pdbx_seq_one_letter_code
_entity_poly.pdbx_strand_id
1 'polypeptide(L)'
;MGLNKRHVFGLAMALALAVTAVAGILLGIRTSFDPSAGGGRLIFGFEAVIIGGLGNLWGTLVGGVILGVAQTVGATINPGWQLLAGHIAFLVILAVRPNGLFPRISA
;
A
#
# COMPACT_ATOMS: atom_id res chain seq x y z
N MET A 1 15.40 -13.34 28.40
CA MET A 1 14.91 -13.97 27.15
C MET A 1 13.88 -15.03 27.53
N GLY A 2 12.60 -14.82 27.22
CA GLY A 2 11.51 -15.73 27.58
C GLY A 2 10.26 -15.61 26.70
N LEU A 3 10.32 -14.81 25.62
CA LEU A 3 9.22 -14.69 24.67
C LEU A 3 9.31 -15.80 23.64
N ASN A 4 8.24 -16.58 23.51
CA ASN A 4 8.10 -17.57 22.46
C ASN A 4 7.97 -16.85 21.11
N LYS A 5 9.10 -16.71 20.40
CA LYS A 5 9.17 -16.04 19.08
C LYS A 5 8.14 -16.60 18.09
N ARG A 6 7.82 -17.90 18.17
CA ARG A 6 6.80 -18.53 17.32
C ARG A 6 5.40 -17.98 17.61
N HIS A 7 5.08 -17.73 18.88
CA HIS A 7 3.78 -17.19 19.27
C HIS A 7 3.64 -15.72 18.85
N VAL A 8 4.67 -14.91 19.07
CA VAL A 8 4.67 -13.48 18.65
C VAL A 8 4.58 -13.36 17.12
N PHE A 9 5.33 -14.18 16.39
CA PHE A 9 5.23 -14.22 14.93
C PHE A 9 3.84 -14.68 14.47
N GLY A 10 3.27 -15.70 15.11
CA GLY A 10 1.91 -16.17 14.82
C GLY A 10 0.86 -15.08 15.01
N LEU A 11 0.94 -14.31 16.10
CA LEU A 11 0.06 -13.16 16.34
C LEU A 11 0.22 -12.05 15.29
N ALA A 12 1.47 -11.71 14.95
CA ALA A 12 1.74 -10.69 13.92
C ALA A 12 1.19 -11.13 12.55
N MET A 13 1.37 -12.41 12.19
CA MET A 13 0.83 -12.97 10.95
C MET A 13 -0.71 -12.99 10.96
N ALA A 14 -1.32 -13.39 12.07
CA ALA A 14 -2.78 -13.39 12.21
C ALA A 14 -3.36 -11.98 12.00
N LEU A 15 -2.73 -10.95 12.57
CA LEU A 15 -3.12 -9.56 12.37
C LEU A 15 -2.95 -9.11 10.91
N ALA A 16 -1.81 -9.43 10.28
CA ALA A 16 -1.58 -9.09 8.88
C ALA A 16 -2.62 -9.74 7.94
N LEU A 17 -2.92 -11.02 8.15
CA LEU A 17 -3.93 -11.75 7.38
C LEU A 17 -5.34 -11.21 7.63
N ALA A 18 -5.69 -10.86 8.87
CA ALA A 18 -6.98 -10.28 9.20
C ALA A 18 -7.20 -8.96 8.45
N VAL A 19 -6.21 -8.05 8.47
CA VAL A 19 -6.28 -6.77 7.74
C VAL A 19 -6.36 -7.00 6.23
N THR A 20 -5.56 -7.93 5.71
CA THR A 20 -5.56 -8.29 4.28
C THR A 20 -6.90 -8.87 3.84
N ALA A 21 -7.53 -9.71 4.68
CA ALA A 21 -8.84 -10.30 4.41
C ALA A 21 -9.93 -9.23 4.34
N VAL A 22 -9.94 -8.28 5.29
CA VAL A 22 -10.89 -7.14 5.27
C VAL A 22 -10.69 -6.31 4.00
N ALA A 23 -9.44 -5.98 3.65
CA ALA A 23 -9.14 -5.25 2.41
C ALA A 23 -9.60 -6.01 1.15
N GLY A 24 -9.40 -7.32 1.12
CA GLY A 24 -9.82 -8.20 0.02
C GLY A 24 -11.34 -8.24 -0.15
N ILE A 25 -12.11 -8.34 0.94
CA ILE A 25 -13.57 -8.30 0.92
C ILE A 25 -14.06 -6.95 0.38
N LEU A 26 -13.51 -5.84 0.87
CA LEU A 26 -13.87 -4.49 0.41
C LEU A 26 -13.58 -4.31 -1.09
N LEU A 27 -12.45 -4.83 -1.56
CA LEU A 27 -12.13 -4.82 -2.99
C LEU A 27 -13.08 -5.70 -3.82
N GLY A 28 -13.44 -6.88 -3.33
CA GLY A 28 -14.36 -7.79 -4.01
C GLY A 28 -15.78 -7.25 -4.13
N ILE A 29 -16.21 -6.38 -3.20
CA ILE A 29 -17.51 -5.69 -3.29
C ILE A 29 -17.49 -4.62 -4.39
N ARG A 30 -16.36 -3.94 -4.61
CA ARG A 30 -16.24 -2.84 -5.57
C ARG A 30 -15.87 -3.29 -6.99
N THR A 31 -15.20 -4.43 -7.15
CA THR A 31 -14.57 -4.82 -8.41
C THR A 31 -15.01 -6.20 -8.88
N SER A 32 -15.06 -6.38 -10.21
CA SER A 32 -15.28 -7.70 -10.79
C SER A 32 -14.06 -8.60 -10.60
N PHE A 33 -14.31 -9.89 -10.39
CA PHE A 33 -13.25 -10.88 -10.25
C PHE A 33 -12.63 -11.18 -11.62
N ASP A 34 -11.34 -10.90 -11.72
CA ASP A 34 -10.51 -11.23 -12.88
C ASP A 34 -9.23 -11.92 -12.36
N PRO A 35 -8.96 -13.18 -12.79
CA PRO A 35 -7.74 -13.91 -12.42
C PRO A 35 -6.44 -13.19 -12.81
N SER A 36 -6.45 -12.41 -13.90
CA SER A 36 -5.29 -11.71 -14.42
C SER A 36 -4.99 -10.39 -13.69
N ALA A 37 -5.96 -9.85 -12.94
CA ALA A 37 -5.84 -8.55 -12.28
C ALA A 37 -4.94 -8.57 -11.03
N GLY A 38 -4.41 -9.73 -10.62
CA GLY A 38 -3.46 -9.84 -9.50
C GLY A 38 -2.19 -9.02 -9.72
N GLY A 39 -1.60 -9.09 -10.92
CA GLY A 39 -0.36 -8.38 -11.25
C GLY A 39 -0.48 -6.86 -11.10
N GLY A 40 -1.57 -6.27 -11.62
CA GLY A 40 -1.82 -4.83 -11.50
C GLY A 40 -2.03 -4.38 -10.05
N ARG A 41 -2.67 -5.21 -9.21
CA ARG A 41 -2.90 -4.90 -7.79
C ARG A 41 -1.60 -4.89 -6.97
N LEU A 42 -0.63 -5.73 -7.32
CA LEU A 42 0.68 -5.77 -6.68
C LEU A 42 1.47 -4.47 -6.88
N ILE A 43 1.31 -3.83 -8.05
CA ILE A 43 1.96 -2.55 -8.34
C ILE A 43 1.54 -1.49 -7.32
N PHE A 44 0.25 -1.39 -6.99
CA PHE A 44 -0.22 -0.43 -5.98
C PHE A 44 0.36 -0.69 -4.59
N GLY A 45 0.53 -1.96 -4.22
CA GLY A 45 1.20 -2.34 -2.98
C GLY A 45 2.67 -1.90 -2.96
N PHE A 46 3.37 -2.08 -4.07
CA PHE A 46 4.76 -1.65 -4.24
C PHE A 46 4.89 -0.12 -4.19
N GLU A 47 4.02 0.60 -4.90
CA GLU A 47 3.96 2.07 -4.88
C GLU A 47 3.75 2.59 -3.46
N ALA A 48 2.79 2.04 -2.71
CA ALA A 48 2.52 2.42 -1.34
C ALA A 48 3.74 2.26 -0.41
N VAL A 49 4.45 1.12 -0.53
CA VAL A 49 5.67 0.84 0.26
C VAL A 49 6.79 1.81 -0.08
N ILE A 50 6.99 2.12 -1.35
CA ILE A 50 8.05 3.03 -1.78
C ILE A 50 7.74 4.47 -1.39
N ILE A 51 6.50 4.93 -1.58
CA ILE A 51 6.05 6.25 -1.13
C ILE A 51 6.30 6.37 0.38
N GLY A 52 5.94 5.33 1.14
CA GLY A 52 6.10 5.31 2.59
C GLY A 52 7.55 5.25 3.07
N GLY A 53 8.40 4.52 2.35
CA GLY A 53 9.78 4.21 2.71
C GLY A 53 9.97 2.76 3.14
N LEU A 54 10.99 2.11 2.58
CA LEU A 54 11.26 0.69 2.77
C LEU A 54 11.49 0.36 4.26
N GLY A 55 10.65 -0.54 4.77
CA GLY A 55 10.84 -1.09 6.12
C GLY A 55 10.27 -0.25 7.26
N ASN A 56 9.59 0.85 6.96
CA ASN A 56 8.76 1.57 7.91
C ASN A 56 7.30 1.20 7.69
N LEU A 57 6.72 0.45 8.64
CA LEU A 57 5.31 0.02 8.56
C LEU A 57 4.35 1.22 8.56
N TRP A 58 4.58 2.19 9.44
CA TRP A 58 3.76 3.40 9.54
C TRP A 58 3.92 4.29 8.32
N GLY A 59 5.14 4.41 7.80
CA GLY A 59 5.41 5.09 6.54
C GLY A 59 4.64 4.46 5.38
N THR A 60 4.70 3.14 5.25
CA THR A 60 3.97 2.38 4.22
C THR A 60 2.45 2.59 4.30
N LEU A 61 1.88 2.61 5.51
CA LEU A 61 0.46 2.90 5.70
C LEU A 61 0.10 4.30 5.18
N VAL A 62 0.87 5.32 5.54
CA VAL A 62 0.68 6.69 5.04
C VAL A 62 0.85 6.75 3.52
N GLY A 63 1.82 6.03 2.96
CA GLY A 63 2.03 5.95 1.52
C GLY A 63 0.85 5.33 0.77
N GLY A 64 0.25 4.27 1.31
CA GLY A 64 -0.97 3.67 0.77
C GLY A 64 -2.18 4.61 0.82
N VAL A 65 -2.32 5.38 1.90
CA VAL A 65 -3.38 6.40 2.03
C VAL A 65 -3.18 7.50 0.98
N ILE A 66 -1.96 8.01 0.82
CA ILE A 66 -1.64 9.03 -0.20
C ILE A 66 -1.97 8.52 -1.60
N LEU A 67 -1.56 7.29 -1.92
CA LEU A 67 -1.85 6.68 -3.20
C LEU A 67 -3.36 6.55 -3.45
N GLY A 68 -4.11 6.04 -2.47
CA GLY A 68 -5.56 5.91 -2.58
C GLY A 68 -6.29 7.25 -2.72
N VAL A 69 -5.84 8.28 -1.99
CA VAL A 69 -6.38 9.65 -2.12
C VAL A 69 -6.06 10.22 -3.49
N ALA A 70 -4.82 10.09 -3.98
CA ALA A 70 -4.43 10.56 -5.31
C ALA A 70 -5.26 9.89 -6.41
N GLN A 71 -5.50 8.58 -6.31
CA GLN A 71 -6.37 7.85 -7.22
C GLN A 71 -7.81 8.37 -7.17
N THR A 72 -8.35 8.61 -5.96
CA THR A 72 -9.71 9.12 -5.78
C THR A 72 -9.87 10.53 -6.37
N VAL A 73 -8.89 11.40 -6.16
CA VAL A 73 -8.86 12.76 -6.74
C VAL A 73 -8.73 12.72 -8.26
N GLY A 74 -7.94 11.79 -8.82
CA GLY A 74 -7.91 11.57 -10.26
C GLY A 74 -9.27 11.13 -10.81
N ALA A 75 -9.94 10.22 -10.11
CA ALA A 75 -11.23 9.67 -10.50
C ALA A 75 -12.36 10.72 -10.48
N THR A 76 -12.31 11.71 -9.58
CA THR A 76 -13.33 12.79 -9.51
C THR A 76 -13.23 13.76 -10.66
N ILE A 77 -12.04 13.98 -11.21
CA ILE A 77 -11.84 14.82 -12.41
C ILE A 77 -12.27 14.05 -13.67
N ASN A 78 -11.73 12.84 -13.83
CA ASN A 78 -12.10 11.94 -14.92
C ASN A 78 -11.92 10.48 -14.46
N PRO A 79 -12.92 9.60 -14.62
CA PRO A 79 -12.80 8.20 -14.23
C PRO A 79 -11.59 7.46 -14.82
N GLY A 80 -11.15 7.85 -16.03
CA GLY A 80 -9.97 7.28 -16.68
C GLY A 80 -8.63 7.75 -16.08
N TRP A 81 -8.63 8.81 -15.28
CA TRP A 81 -7.43 9.38 -14.66
C TRP A 81 -7.12 8.80 -13.29
N GLN A 82 -7.96 7.91 -12.76
CA GLN A 82 -7.73 7.28 -11.46
C GLN A 82 -6.34 6.63 -11.37
N LEU A 83 -6.00 5.77 -12.34
CA LEU A 83 -4.70 5.11 -12.37
C LEU A 83 -3.58 6.13 -12.61
N LEU A 84 -3.78 7.04 -13.57
CA LEU A 84 -2.78 8.03 -13.94
C LEU A 84 -2.38 8.91 -12.76
N ALA A 85 -3.35 9.40 -12.00
CA ALA A 85 -3.10 10.25 -10.84
C ALA A 85 -2.32 9.51 -9.74
N GLY A 86 -2.61 8.23 -9.50
CA GLY A 86 -1.85 7.40 -8.57
C GLY A 86 -0.38 7.24 -8.98
N HIS A 87 -0.13 6.87 -10.24
CA HIS A 87 1.23 6.68 -10.75
C HIS A 87 2.00 8.02 -10.81
N ILE A 88 1.34 9.13 -11.16
CA ILE A 88 1.96 10.46 -11.12
C ILE A 88 2.35 10.82 -9.69
N ALA A 89 1.46 10.61 -8.71
CA ALA A 89 1.78 10.88 -7.31
C ALA A 89 2.99 10.06 -6.84
N PHE A 90 3.02 8.77 -7.20
CA PHE A 90 4.17 7.90 -6.96
C PHE A 90 5.47 8.43 -7.59
N LEU A 91 5.45 8.76 -8.88
CA LEU A 91 6.63 9.25 -9.61
C LEU A 91 7.11 10.60 -9.08
N VAL A 92 6.20 11.51 -8.74
CA VAL A 92 6.52 12.82 -8.16
C VAL A 92 7.18 12.65 -6.80
N ILE A 93 6.62 11.78 -5.94
CA ILE A 93 7.20 11.53 -4.62
C ILE A 93 8.58 10.88 -4.75
N LEU A 94 8.74 9.93 -5.67
CA LEU A 94 10.04 9.32 -5.95
C LEU A 94 11.08 10.32 -6.48
N ALA A 95 10.68 11.21 -7.38
CA ALA A 95 11.56 12.23 -7.94
C ALA A 95 12.05 13.21 -6.87
N VAL A 96 11.18 13.57 -5.91
CA VAL A 96 11.51 14.51 -4.83
C VAL A 96 12.20 13.81 -3.65
N ARG A 97 11.79 12.58 -3.32
CA ARG A 97 12.31 11.78 -2.21
C ARG A 97 12.47 10.31 -2.61
N PRO A 98 13.64 9.92 -3.17
CA PRO A 98 13.89 8.56 -3.65
C PRO A 98 13.93 7.50 -2.53
N ASN A 99 14.13 7.91 -1.28
CA ASN A 99 14.09 7.03 -0.11
C ASN A 99 12.69 6.89 0.52
N GLY A 100 11.66 7.50 -0.08
CA GLY A 100 10.31 7.60 0.47
C GLY A 100 10.15 8.71 1.50
N LEU A 101 8.92 8.86 2.02
CA LEU A 101 8.56 9.92 2.96
C LEU A 101 9.14 9.69 4.36
N PHE A 102 9.20 8.43 4.80
CA PHE A 102 9.66 8.06 6.14
C PHE A 102 10.70 6.92 6.11
N PRO A 103 11.93 7.17 5.67
CA PRO A 103 13.01 6.19 5.69
C PRO A 103 13.23 5.65 7.11
N ARG A 104 13.58 4.36 7.25
CA ARG A 104 13.94 3.79 8.54
C ARG A 104 15.15 4.55 9.12
N ILE A 105 14.98 5.18 10.28
CA ILE A 105 16.09 5.70 11.07
C ILE A 105 16.70 4.48 11.77
N SER A 106 17.82 3.99 11.24
CA SER A 106 18.64 3.00 11.94
C SER A 106 19.25 3.69 13.16
N ALA A 107 18.82 3.29 14.35
CA ALA A 107 19.48 3.56 15.63
C ALA A 107 20.20 2.28 16.08
#